data_AF-A0A1V4STJ7-F1
#
_entry.id   AF-A0A1V4STJ7-F1
#
_cell.length_a   1.000
_cell.length_b   1.000
_cell.length_c   1.000
_cell.angle_alpha   90.00
_cell.angle_beta   90.00
_cell.angle_gamma   90.00
#
_symmetry.space_group_name_H-M   'P 1'
#
loop_
_entity.id
_entity.type
_entity.pdbx_description
1 polymer ?
#
loop_
_entity_poly.entity_id
_entity_poly.type
_entity_poly.pdbx_seq_one_letter_code
_entity_poly.pdbx_strand_id
1 'polypeptide(L)'
;MLKLFAEEKLLKIDVVGYIDLENYRNIYQNHSKDYVYNNHFRLGGYKIFLDRSPKGKTAWMKEPYEHSKERGYPVHSDEDIYELISNALEDYAQLLAHCNGDAAAEQYVKQFTRVKENHSYIDSYRPVMIHAQLVKEEELTKMKRISMIPSFLLRIHIIVEIFIWQI
;
A
#
# COMPACT_ATOMS: atom_id res chain seq x y z
N MET A 1 19.18 8.15 4.01
CA MET A 1 18.97 9.60 4.31
C MET A 1 18.09 9.81 5.54
N LEU A 2 16.83 9.35 5.58
CA LEU A 2 15.93 9.59 6.73
C LEU A 2 16.48 9.07 8.07
N LYS A 3 17.08 7.87 8.07
CA LYS A 3 17.76 7.32 9.24
C LYS A 3 18.88 8.23 9.77
N LEU A 4 19.73 8.73 8.87
CA LEU A 4 20.79 9.67 9.23
C LEU A 4 20.21 10.95 9.86
N PHE A 5 19.12 11.50 9.31
CA PHE A 5 18.46 12.67 9.90
C PHE A 5 17.84 12.38 11.28
N ALA A 6 17.37 11.16 11.51
CA ALA A 6 16.92 10.73 12.84
C ALA A 6 18.10 10.64 13.81
N GLU A 7 19.21 10.00 13.41
CA GLU A 7 20.42 9.86 14.23
C GLU A 7 21.02 11.22 14.61
N GLU A 8 21.05 12.16 13.67
CA GLU A 8 21.51 13.54 13.86
C GLU A 8 20.44 14.45 14.51
N LYS A 9 19.27 13.92 14.91
CA LYS A 9 18.16 14.66 15.54
C LYS A 9 17.66 15.87 14.74
N LEU A 10 17.72 15.75 13.41
CA LEU A 10 17.31 16.78 12.46
C LEU A 10 15.82 16.69 12.09
N LEU A 11 15.19 15.53 12.24
CA LEU A 11 13.75 15.36 12.01
C LEU A 11 12.95 16.17 13.06
N LYS A 12 12.01 17.00 12.57
CA LYS A 12 11.11 17.82 13.41
C LYS A 12 9.69 17.25 13.51
N ILE A 13 9.41 16.21 12.74
CA ILE A 13 8.14 15.51 12.69
C ILE A 13 8.40 14.01 12.71
N ASP A 14 7.44 13.24 13.21
CA ASP A 14 7.50 11.79 13.22
C ASP A 14 7.34 11.25 11.79
N VAL A 15 8.24 10.37 11.39
CA VAL A 15 8.27 9.77 10.05
C VAL A 15 8.23 8.25 10.19
N VAL A 16 7.26 7.63 9.50
CA VAL A 16 7.21 6.19 9.31
C VAL A 16 7.62 5.89 7.87
N GLY A 17 8.75 5.22 7.70
CA GLY A 17 9.25 4.81 6.38
C GLY A 17 8.60 3.52 5.90
N TYR A 18 8.20 3.48 4.62
CA TYR A 18 7.74 2.27 3.95
C TYR A 18 8.65 1.99 2.76
N ILE A 19 9.19 0.78 2.70
CA ILE A 19 10.13 0.34 1.67
C ILE A 19 9.34 -0.15 0.46
N ASP A 20 9.83 0.12 -0.74
CA ASP A 20 9.32 -0.50 -1.95
C ASP A 20 9.62 -2.01 -1.92
N LEU A 21 8.56 -2.81 -1.78
CA LEU A 21 8.67 -4.25 -1.61
C LEU A 21 9.18 -4.96 -2.86
N GLU A 22 8.85 -4.42 -4.04
CA GLU A 22 9.13 -5.08 -5.32
C GLU A 22 10.64 -5.11 -5.57
N ASN A 23 11.34 -4.04 -5.20
CA ASN A 23 12.75 -3.87 -5.51
C ASN A 23 13.68 -4.01 -4.31
N TYR A 24 13.18 -3.80 -3.08
CA TYR A 24 14.04 -3.58 -1.91
C TYR A 24 13.57 -4.31 -0.64
N ARG A 25 12.89 -5.47 -0.77
CA ARG A 25 12.50 -6.32 0.37
C ARG A 25 13.66 -6.56 1.37
N ASN A 26 14.85 -6.81 0.85
CA ASN A 26 16.06 -7.05 1.64
C ASN A 26 16.46 -5.86 2.54
N ILE A 27 16.17 -4.62 2.15
CA ILE A 27 16.46 -3.43 2.97
C ILE A 27 15.64 -3.47 4.25
N TYR A 28 14.35 -3.80 4.17
CA TYR A 28 13.51 -3.91 5.37
C TYR A 28 14.04 -5.05 6.27
N GLN A 29 14.24 -6.24 5.71
CA GLN A 29 14.72 -7.42 6.44
C GLN A 29 16.06 -7.20 7.17
N ASN A 30 16.99 -6.48 6.55
CA ASN A 30 18.32 -6.20 7.13
C ASN A 30 18.31 -5.07 8.17
N HIS A 31 17.20 -4.33 8.29
CA HIS A 31 17.06 -3.16 9.15
C HIS A 31 16.07 -3.37 10.30
N SER A 32 16.00 -4.58 10.85
CA SER A 32 15.09 -4.93 11.96
C SER A 32 15.24 -4.04 13.20
N LYS A 33 16.42 -3.48 13.46
CA LYS A 33 16.65 -2.49 14.53
C LYS A 33 15.85 -1.20 14.34
N ASP A 34 15.57 -0.84 13.09
CA ASP A 34 14.87 0.39 12.72
C ASP A 34 13.34 0.22 12.76
N TYR A 35 12.82 -0.98 13.10
CA TYR A 35 11.38 -1.21 13.31
C TYR A 35 10.87 -0.52 14.58
N VAL A 36 11.77 -0.35 15.56
CA VAL A 36 11.51 0.37 16.80
C VAL A 36 11.68 1.86 16.56
N TYR A 37 10.73 2.64 17.08
CA TYR A 37 10.76 4.09 16.97
C TYR A 37 11.95 4.70 17.71
N ASN A 38 12.73 5.49 16.99
CA ASN A 38 13.91 6.18 17.50
C ASN A 38 14.06 7.56 16.82
N ASN A 39 14.23 8.61 17.62
CA ASN A 39 14.47 9.99 17.16
C ASN A 39 13.57 10.43 15.97
N HIS A 40 12.25 10.34 16.14
CA HIS A 40 11.26 10.70 15.11
C HIS A 40 11.21 9.78 13.88
N PHE A 41 11.79 8.59 13.93
CA PHE A 41 11.77 7.66 12.81
C PHE A 41 11.51 6.20 13.22
N ARG A 42 10.79 5.48 12.36
CA ARG A 42 10.78 4.00 12.31
C ARG A 42 10.51 3.51 10.89
N LEU A 43 10.91 2.28 10.59
CA LEU A 43 10.39 1.54 9.44
C LEU A 43 9.07 0.87 9.82
N GLY A 44 8.03 1.11 9.01
CA GLY A 44 6.67 0.62 9.25
C GLY A 44 6.27 -0.59 8.42
N GLY A 45 6.96 -0.83 7.31
CA GLY A 45 6.68 -1.96 6.43
C GLY A 45 6.93 -1.60 4.97
N TYR A 46 6.00 -2.00 4.12
CA TYR A 46 6.15 -2.01 2.68
C TYR A 46 5.15 -1.14 1.93
N LYS A 47 5.53 -0.72 0.72
CA LYS A 47 4.68 -0.04 -0.26
C LYS A 47 4.72 -0.80 -1.59
N ILE A 48 3.55 -0.97 -2.22
CA ILE A 48 3.36 -1.49 -3.58
C ILE A 48 2.38 -0.62 -4.37
N PHE A 49 2.26 -0.88 -5.68
CA PHE A 49 1.30 -0.22 -6.58
C PHE A 49 0.43 -1.23 -7.31
N LEU A 50 -0.90 -1.01 -7.34
CA LEU A 50 -1.81 -1.85 -8.13
C LEU A 50 -2.27 -1.20 -9.43
N ASP A 51 -2.31 0.13 -9.44
CA ASP A 51 -2.69 0.91 -10.61
C ASP A 51 -2.03 2.30 -10.59
N ARG A 52 -2.52 3.21 -11.43
CA ARG A 52 -2.02 4.58 -11.55
C ARG A 52 -3.11 5.59 -11.19
N SER A 53 -3.29 6.66 -11.96
CA SER A 53 -4.09 7.82 -11.57
C SER A 53 -5.39 7.93 -12.38
N PRO A 54 -6.55 8.19 -11.75
CA PRO A 54 -7.79 8.46 -12.46
C PRO A 54 -7.69 9.68 -13.37
N LYS A 55 -6.93 10.72 -12.96
CA LYS A 55 -6.74 11.94 -13.75
C LYS A 55 -6.02 11.66 -15.07
N GLY A 56 -5.10 10.70 -15.06
CA GLY A 56 -4.39 10.23 -16.25
C GLY A 56 -5.15 9.16 -17.04
N LYS A 57 -6.37 8.78 -16.62
CA LYS A 57 -7.11 7.62 -17.15
C LYS A 57 -6.33 6.30 -17.07
N THR A 58 -5.46 6.16 -16.08
CA THR A 58 -4.59 5.00 -15.88
C THR A 58 -4.85 4.24 -14.58
N ALA A 59 -5.75 4.73 -13.71
CA ALA A 59 -6.31 3.89 -12.65
C ALA A 59 -7.17 2.77 -13.26
N TRP A 60 -7.12 1.58 -12.68
CA TRP A 60 -7.68 0.38 -13.31
C TRP A 60 -9.13 0.15 -12.90
N MET A 61 -10.02 0.25 -13.88
CA MET A 61 -11.47 0.29 -13.71
C MET A 61 -12.16 -0.96 -14.25
N LYS A 62 -13.27 -1.35 -13.64
CA LYS A 62 -14.17 -2.41 -14.14
C LYS A 62 -14.91 -1.97 -15.40
N GLU A 63 -15.28 -0.68 -15.47
CA GLU A 63 -15.95 -0.07 -16.62
C GLU A 63 -15.07 1.00 -17.28
N PRO A 64 -15.26 1.28 -18.60
CA PRO A 64 -14.50 2.34 -19.27
C PRO A 64 -14.71 3.70 -18.62
N TYR A 65 -13.68 4.55 -18.70
CA TYR A 65 -13.84 5.96 -18.34
C TYR A 65 -14.91 6.63 -19.19
N GLU A 66 -15.57 7.63 -18.62
CA GLU A 66 -16.59 8.41 -19.35
C GLU A 66 -16.02 8.96 -20.67
N HIS A 67 -16.80 8.79 -21.74
CA HIS A 67 -16.41 9.16 -23.12
C HIS A 67 -15.09 8.52 -23.59
N SER A 68 -14.74 7.35 -23.06
CA SER A 68 -13.54 6.60 -23.41
C SER A 68 -13.87 5.12 -23.59
N LYS A 69 -13.00 4.41 -24.32
CA LYS A 69 -12.98 2.93 -24.32
C LYS A 69 -11.97 2.38 -23.32
N GLU A 70 -11.07 3.22 -22.83
CA GLU A 70 -10.01 2.86 -21.90
C GLU A 70 -10.55 2.53 -20.52
N ARG A 71 -9.92 1.56 -19.87
CA ARG A 71 -10.20 1.11 -18.49
C ARG A 71 -9.01 1.32 -17.55
N GLY A 72 -7.94 1.98 -18.01
CA GLY A 72 -6.64 1.89 -17.34
C GLY A 72 -6.12 0.46 -17.35
N TYR A 73 -5.15 0.15 -16.48
CA TYR A 73 -4.48 -1.16 -16.50
C TYR A 73 -3.91 -1.53 -15.13
N PRO A 74 -3.85 -2.83 -14.80
CA PRO A 74 -3.16 -3.31 -13.61
C PRO A 74 -1.65 -3.07 -13.73
N VAL A 75 -0.98 -2.88 -12.59
CA VAL A 75 0.49 -2.95 -12.52
C VAL A 75 0.95 -4.40 -12.44
N HIS A 76 0.20 -5.25 -11.74
CA HIS A 76 0.56 -6.61 -11.36
C HIS A 76 -0.55 -7.62 -11.67
N SER A 77 -0.18 -8.88 -11.92
CA SER A 77 -1.15 -9.97 -12.01
C SER A 77 -1.74 -10.37 -10.65
N ASP A 78 -2.77 -11.22 -10.65
CA ASP A 78 -3.36 -11.76 -9.41
C ASP A 78 -2.31 -12.54 -8.58
N GLU A 79 -1.48 -13.34 -9.25
CA GLU A 79 -0.42 -14.12 -8.63
C GLU A 79 0.71 -13.24 -8.08
N ASP A 80 1.12 -12.20 -8.80
CA ASP A 80 2.13 -11.24 -8.32
C ASP A 80 1.65 -10.56 -7.03
N ILE A 81 0.39 -10.12 -6.99
CA ILE A 81 -0.20 -9.51 -5.78
C ILE A 81 -0.28 -10.52 -4.64
N TYR A 82 -0.64 -11.78 -4.91
CA TYR A 82 -0.64 -12.85 -3.90
C TYR A 82 0.76 -13.03 -3.28
N GLU A 83 1.80 -13.09 -4.10
CA GLU A 83 3.18 -13.23 -3.64
C GLU A 83 3.66 -12.02 -2.84
N LEU A 84 3.39 -10.80 -3.31
CA LEU A 84 3.73 -9.56 -2.60
C LEU A 84 3.06 -9.48 -1.22
N ILE A 85 1.78 -9.86 -1.13
CA ILE A 85 1.07 -9.90 0.15
C ILE A 85 1.69 -10.96 1.07
N SER A 86 1.97 -12.15 0.54
CA SER A 86 2.58 -13.25 1.31
C SER A 86 3.94 -12.83 1.87
N ASN A 87 4.79 -12.21 1.05
CA ASN A 87 6.10 -11.69 1.44
C ASN A 87 6.01 -10.65 2.57
N ALA A 88 5.03 -9.73 2.50
CA ALA A 88 4.82 -8.75 3.56
C ALA A 88 4.37 -9.39 4.88
N LEU A 89 3.49 -10.39 4.82
CA LEU A 89 3.00 -11.10 6.02
C LEU A 89 4.07 -12.00 6.65
N GLU A 90 4.91 -12.66 5.84
CA GLU A 90 6.08 -13.41 6.33
C GLU A 90 7.07 -12.53 7.08
N ASP A 91 7.29 -11.31 6.58
CA ASP A 91 8.19 -10.33 7.20
C ASP A 91 7.53 -9.58 8.37
N TYR A 92 6.31 -9.94 8.75
CA TYR A 92 5.52 -9.30 9.80
C TYR A 92 5.35 -7.78 9.60
N ALA A 93 5.22 -7.36 8.33
CA ALA A 93 5.25 -5.97 7.90
C ALA A 93 3.85 -5.47 7.50
N GLN A 94 3.55 -4.21 7.82
CA GLN A 94 2.35 -3.57 7.28
C GLN A 94 2.53 -3.29 5.78
N LEU A 95 1.53 -3.64 4.99
CA LEU A 95 1.54 -3.39 3.54
C LEU A 95 0.64 -2.20 3.20
N LEU A 96 1.22 -1.17 2.60
CA LEU A 96 0.52 -0.06 1.97
C LEU A 96 0.45 -0.33 0.47
N ALA A 97 -0.71 -0.11 -0.14
CA ALA A 97 -0.90 -0.38 -1.55
C ALA A 97 -1.56 0.82 -2.22
N HIS A 98 -0.90 1.40 -3.23
CA HIS A 98 -1.53 2.42 -4.08
C HIS A 98 -2.64 1.77 -4.90
N CYS A 99 -3.87 2.25 -4.74
CA CYS A 99 -5.04 1.65 -5.37
C CYS A 99 -6.15 2.70 -5.55
N ASN A 100 -6.39 3.11 -6.79
CA ASN A 100 -7.40 4.10 -7.11
C ASN A 100 -8.69 3.49 -7.67
N GLY A 101 -8.55 2.63 -8.68
CA GLY A 101 -9.66 2.10 -9.45
C GLY A 101 -10.37 0.93 -8.79
N ASP A 102 -11.61 0.69 -9.18
CA ASP A 102 -12.46 -0.34 -8.58
C ASP A 102 -12.03 -1.77 -8.96
N ALA A 103 -11.43 -1.99 -10.14
CA ALA A 103 -10.85 -3.28 -10.49
C ALA A 103 -9.59 -3.57 -9.68
N ALA A 104 -8.72 -2.57 -9.49
CA ALA A 104 -7.56 -2.69 -8.61
C ALA A 104 -7.96 -2.96 -7.15
N ALA A 105 -9.02 -2.32 -6.66
CA ALA A 105 -9.51 -2.52 -5.30
C ALA A 105 -10.02 -3.95 -5.08
N GLU A 106 -10.83 -4.46 -6.01
CA GLU A 106 -11.31 -5.85 -5.98
C GLU A 106 -10.13 -6.84 -6.02
N GLN A 107 -9.15 -6.63 -6.91
CA GLN A 107 -7.95 -7.47 -6.97
C GLN A 107 -7.25 -7.52 -5.62
N TYR A 108 -7.01 -6.36 -5.00
CA TYR A 108 -6.28 -6.31 -3.73
C TYR A 108 -7.00 -7.09 -2.64
N VAL A 109 -8.29 -6.82 -2.46
CA VAL A 109 -9.10 -7.42 -1.41
C VAL A 109 -9.23 -8.93 -1.63
N LYS A 110 -9.44 -9.36 -2.87
CA LYS A 110 -9.52 -10.78 -3.24
C LYS A 110 -8.23 -11.52 -2.91
N GLN A 111 -7.08 -11.02 -3.36
CA GLN A 111 -5.81 -11.71 -3.13
C GLN A 111 -5.39 -11.66 -1.66
N PHE A 112 -5.64 -10.57 -0.95
CA PHE A 112 -5.34 -10.50 0.48
C PHE A 112 -6.19 -11.49 1.29
N THR A 113 -7.47 -11.62 0.94
CA THR A 113 -8.36 -12.61 1.53
C THR A 113 -7.84 -14.03 1.26
N ARG A 114 -7.47 -14.32 0.00
CA ARG A 114 -6.91 -15.62 -0.40
C ARG A 114 -5.64 -15.98 0.39
N VAL A 115 -4.70 -15.04 0.59
CA VAL A 115 -3.50 -15.27 1.40
C VAL A 115 -3.87 -15.55 2.86
N LYS A 116 -4.81 -14.78 3.44
CA LYS A 116 -5.27 -14.99 4.83
C LYS A 116 -5.99 -16.32 5.05
N GLU A 117 -6.64 -16.86 4.02
CA GLU A 117 -7.31 -18.16 4.09
C GLU A 117 -6.33 -19.33 3.93
N ASN A 118 -5.33 -19.18 3.05
CA ASN A 118 -4.34 -20.23 2.79
C ASN A 118 -3.24 -20.34 3.85
N HIS A 119 -3.01 -19.27 4.62
CA HIS A 119 -1.95 -19.21 5.61
C HIS A 119 -2.49 -18.86 6.98
N SER A 120 -2.00 -19.58 8.02
CA SER A 120 -2.38 -19.38 9.42
C SER A 120 -1.79 -18.09 10.05
N TYR A 121 -1.65 -17.01 9.29
CA TYR A 121 -1.22 -15.73 9.84
C TYR A 121 -2.27 -15.22 10.82
N ILE A 122 -1.90 -15.04 12.09
CA ILE A 122 -2.81 -14.53 13.12
C ILE A 122 -3.21 -13.08 12.80
N ASP A 123 -2.22 -12.24 12.46
CA ASP A 123 -2.42 -10.84 12.12
C ASP A 123 -2.47 -10.62 10.60
N SER A 124 -3.10 -9.54 10.19
CA SER A 124 -3.03 -8.96 8.83
C SER A 124 -2.01 -7.81 8.75
N TYR A 125 -1.52 -7.34 9.91
CA TYR A 125 -0.73 -6.12 10.07
C TYR A 125 -1.45 -4.86 9.58
N ARG A 126 -2.79 -4.90 9.58
CA ARG A 126 -3.69 -3.79 9.22
C ARG A 126 -3.29 -3.15 7.87
N PRO A 127 -3.36 -3.88 6.76
CA PRO A 127 -2.93 -3.38 5.46
C PRO A 127 -3.71 -2.12 5.08
N VAL A 128 -3.13 -1.25 4.27
CA VAL A 128 -3.73 0.05 3.92
C VAL A 128 -3.89 0.16 2.41
N MET A 129 -5.13 0.38 1.97
CA MET A 129 -5.43 0.77 0.60
C MET A 129 -5.32 2.29 0.51
N ILE A 130 -4.24 2.77 -0.13
CA ILE A 130 -3.97 4.19 -0.32
C ILE A 130 -4.79 4.72 -1.51
N HIS A 131 -5.40 5.89 -1.32
CA HIS A 131 -6.39 6.56 -2.17
C HIS A 131 -7.80 6.02 -2.04
N ALA A 132 -7.98 4.71 -2.28
CA ALA A 132 -9.28 4.03 -2.24
C ALA A 132 -10.37 4.83 -2.99
N GLN A 133 -9.99 5.55 -4.06
CA GLN A 133 -10.79 6.67 -4.57
C GLN A 133 -12.10 6.22 -5.21
N LEU A 134 -12.08 5.06 -5.88
CA LEU A 134 -13.22 4.51 -6.61
C LEU A 134 -13.65 3.15 -6.03
N VAL A 135 -13.20 2.81 -4.82
CA VAL A 135 -13.57 1.57 -4.12
C VAL A 135 -15.10 1.47 -3.98
N LYS A 136 -15.64 0.27 -4.19
CA LYS A 136 -17.07 -0.01 -4.05
C LYS A 136 -17.41 -0.40 -2.62
N GLU A 137 -18.66 -0.19 -2.21
CA GLU A 137 -19.15 -0.51 -0.86
C GLU A 137 -19.00 -2.02 -0.51
N GLU A 138 -19.15 -2.89 -1.51
CA GLU A 138 -18.91 -4.32 -1.36
C GLU A 138 -17.47 -4.64 -0.94
N GLU A 139 -16.49 -3.92 -1.50
CA GLU A 139 -15.08 -4.10 -1.18
C GLU A 139 -14.77 -3.53 0.21
N LEU A 140 -15.35 -2.38 0.58
CA LEU A 140 -15.24 -1.85 1.95
C LEU A 140 -15.75 -2.85 3.01
N THR A 141 -16.83 -3.55 2.70
CA THR A 141 -17.38 -4.59 3.58
C THR A 141 -16.42 -5.77 3.73
N LYS A 142 -15.78 -6.20 2.63
CA LYS A 142 -14.77 -7.27 2.64
C LYS A 142 -13.48 -6.84 3.35
N MET A 143 -13.02 -5.60 3.14
CA MET A 143 -11.85 -5.01 3.81
C MET A 143 -11.93 -5.11 5.33
N LYS A 144 -13.13 -4.92 5.91
CA LYS A 144 -13.36 -5.09 7.35
C LYS A 144 -12.96 -6.48 7.86
N ARG A 145 -13.21 -7.54 7.09
CA ARG A 145 -12.92 -8.94 7.49
C ARG A 145 -11.43 -9.21 7.58
N ILE A 146 -10.65 -8.52 6.75
CA ILE A 146 -9.17 -8.61 6.72
C ILE A 146 -8.50 -7.45 7.46
N SER A 147 -9.26 -6.67 8.26
CA SER A 147 -8.77 -5.50 9.01
C SER A 147 -8.01 -4.46 8.15
N MET A 148 -8.34 -4.37 6.86
CA MET A 148 -7.73 -3.42 5.94
C MET A 148 -8.30 -2.01 6.15
N ILE A 149 -7.44 -1.00 6.07
CA ILE A 149 -7.77 0.41 6.26
C ILE A 149 -7.87 1.09 4.88
N PRO A 150 -9.03 1.61 4.48
CA PRO A 150 -9.11 2.53 3.36
C PRO A 150 -8.57 3.91 3.77
N SER A 151 -7.64 4.47 2.99
CA SER A 151 -7.15 5.83 3.14
C SER A 151 -7.70 6.70 2.02
N PHE A 152 -8.72 7.50 2.33
CA PHE A 152 -9.33 8.42 1.38
C PHE A 152 -8.60 9.75 1.35
N LEU A 153 -8.26 10.23 0.14
CA LEU A 153 -7.81 11.60 -0.04
C LEU A 153 -9.03 12.53 0.01
N LEU A 154 -9.28 13.13 1.18
CA LEU A 154 -10.22 14.25 1.28
C LEU A 154 -9.53 15.50 0.76
N ARG A 155 -10.18 16.23 -0.15
CA ARG A 155 -9.70 17.53 -0.62
C ARG A 155 -9.79 18.56 0.53
N ILE A 156 -8.81 18.51 1.43
CA ILE A 156 -8.49 19.55 2.40
C ILE A 156 -7.19 20.19 1.90
N HIS A 157 -7.02 21.50 2.05
CA HIS A 157 -5.90 22.29 1.53
C HIS A 157 -4.50 21.90 2.10
N ILE A 158 -4.37 20.73 2.72
CA ILE A 158 -3.12 20.14 3.19
C ILE A 158 -2.97 18.79 2.47
N ILE A 159 -2.10 18.77 1.47
CA ILE A 159 -1.69 17.55 0.79
C ILE A 159 -0.57 16.93 1.62
N VAL A 160 -0.82 15.80 2.30
CA VAL A 160 0.25 14.89 2.74
C VAL A 160 0.32 13.77 1.71
N GLU A 161 0.97 14.06 0.58
CA GLU A 161 1.37 13.04 -0.38
C GLU A 161 2.70 12.44 0.11
N ILE A 162 2.69 11.14 0.45
CA ILE A 162 3.92 10.36 0.56
C ILE A 162 4.36 10.08 -0.88
N PHE A 163 5.07 11.02 -1.49
CA PHE A 163 5.82 10.76 -2.70
C PHE A 163 7.05 9.94 -2.35
N ILE A 164 7.11 8.71 -2.85
CA ILE A 164 8.38 8.02 -3.04
C ILE A 164 8.82 8.38 -4.46
N TRP A 165 9.65 9.42 -4.59
CA TRP A 165 10.42 9.62 -5.82
C TRP A 165 11.62 8.68 -5.74
N GLN A 166 11.72 7.73 -6.68
CA GLN A 166 12.99 7.07 -6.99
C GLN A 166 13.95 8.16 -7.48
N ILE A 167 15.10 8.30 -6.81
CA ILE A 167 16.27 9.05 -7.28
C ILE A 167 17.37 8.03 -7.53
#